data_AF-A0A8H6M6K4-F1
#
_entry.id   AF-A0A8H6M6K4-F1
#
_cell.length_a   1.000
_cell.length_b   1.000
_cell.length_c   1.000
_cell.angle_alpha   90.00
_cell.angle_beta   90.00
_cell.angle_gamma   90.00
#
_symmetry.space_group_name_H-M   'P 1'
#
loop_
_entity.id
_entity.type
_entity.pdbx_description
1 polymer ?
#
loop_
_entity_poly.entity_id
_entity_poly.type
_entity_poly.pdbx_seq_one_letter_code
_entity_poly.pdbx_strand_id
1 'polypeptide(L)' 'LNVMLTRCKKGMVIVTNEAFLLKGRDLLLRRLASHWERSYGHAKTWVSWKDILDACVDVPGVMAPRPN' A
#
# COMPACT_ATOMS: atom_id res chain seq x y z
N LEU A 1 10.42 -9.62 -9.14
CA LEU A 1 9.90 -9.18 -7.82
C LEU A 1 10.57 -9.84 -6.62
N ASN A 2 11.10 -11.07 -6.72
CA ASN A 2 11.61 -11.81 -5.56
C ASN A 2 12.73 -11.07 -4.77
N VAL A 3 13.66 -10.41 -5.44
CA VAL A 3 14.73 -9.61 -4.78
C VAL A 3 14.18 -8.36 -4.10
N MET A 4 13.16 -7.72 -4.67
CA MET A 4 12.58 -6.51 -4.10
C MET A 4 11.77 -6.82 -2.84
N LEU A 5 11.06 -7.95 -2.83
CA LEU A 5 10.25 -8.40 -1.70
C LEU A 5 11.10 -8.88 -0.51
N THR A 6 12.24 -9.51 -0.79
CA THR A 6 13.10 -10.14 0.23
C THR A 6 14.11 -9.20 0.88
N ARG A 7 14.28 -7.97 0.37
CA ARG A 7 15.21 -6.98 0.94
C ARG A 7 14.57 -6.04 1.99
N CYS A 8 13.26 -6.06 2.14
CA CYS A 8 12.56 -5.25 3.13
C CYS A 8 12.72 -5.85 4.55
N LYS A 9 13.38 -5.11 5.46
CA LYS A 9 13.60 -5.56 6.85
C LYS A 9 12.59 -5.01 7.87
N LYS A 10 11.97 -3.86 7.60
CA LYS A 10 11.07 -3.17 8.54
C LYS A 10 9.69 -2.85 7.94
N GLY A 11 9.62 -2.61 6.64
CA GLY A 11 8.39 -2.27 5.94
C GLY A 11 8.64 -2.14 4.45
N MET A 12 7.56 -2.11 3.68
CA MET A 12 7.57 -1.99 2.23
C MET A 12 6.51 -1.00 1.80
N VAL A 13 6.90 -0.04 0.95
CA VAL A 13 5.98 0.90 0.30
C VAL A 13 6.04 0.64 -1.19
N ILE A 14 4.88 0.43 -1.81
CA ILE A 14 4.78 0.21 -3.24
C ILE A 14 3.95 1.34 -3.83
N VAL A 15 4.58 2.18 -4.64
CA VAL A 15 3.90 3.25 -5.39
C VAL A 15 3.55 2.71 -6.77
N THR A 16 2.26 2.59 -7.07
CA THR A 16 1.78 2.01 -8.32
C THR A 16 0.34 2.40 -8.61
N ASN A 17 -0.12 2.11 -9.83
CA ASN A 17 -1.52 2.23 -10.18
C ASN A 17 -2.26 0.94 -9.76
N GLU A 18 -3.26 1.07 -8.90
CA GLU A 18 -4.07 -0.05 -8.43
C GLU A 18 -4.65 -0.88 -9.58
N ALA A 19 -5.24 -0.22 -10.58
CA ALA A 19 -5.86 -0.90 -11.72
C ALA A 19 -4.85 -1.72 -12.53
N PHE A 20 -3.58 -1.30 -12.56
CA PHE A 20 -2.51 -2.06 -13.20
C PHE A 20 -2.22 -3.36 -12.44
N LEU A 21 -2.14 -3.31 -11.10
CA LEU A 21 -1.89 -4.50 -10.28
C LEU A 21 -3.08 -5.48 -10.28
N LEU A 22 -4.30 -4.98 -10.27
CA LEU A 22 -5.50 -5.83 -10.29
C LEU A 22 -5.65 -6.60 -11.62
N LYS A 23 -5.20 -6.02 -12.73
CA LYS A 23 -5.27 -6.65 -14.06
C LYS A 23 -4.26 -7.77 -14.27
N GLY A 24 -3.09 -7.75 -13.61
CA GLY A 24 -2.08 -8.80 -13.76
C GLY A 24 -2.40 -10.05 -12.91
N ARG A 25 -2.94 -11.11 -13.53
CA ARG A 25 -3.37 -12.35 -12.83
C ARG A 25 -2.24 -13.06 -12.08
N ASP A 26 -1.01 -13.02 -12.59
CA ASP A 26 0.12 -13.78 -12.03
C ASP A 26 1.19 -12.93 -11.34
N LEU A 27 0.90 -11.64 -11.12
CA LEU A 27 1.81 -10.78 -10.37
C LEU A 27 1.76 -11.16 -8.89
N LEU A 28 2.92 -11.50 -8.31
CA LEU A 28 3.10 -11.64 -6.86
C LEU A 28 2.55 -10.43 -6.09
N LEU A 29 2.68 -9.23 -6.65
CA LEU A 29 2.14 -7.99 -6.09
C LEU A 29 0.61 -8.00 -5.99
N ARG A 30 -0.10 -8.63 -6.92
CA ARG A 30 -1.56 -8.79 -6.84
C ARG A 30 -1.93 -9.67 -5.64
N ARG A 31 -1.22 -10.79 -5.46
CA ARG A 31 -1.45 -11.68 -4.31
C ARG A 31 -1.14 -10.96 -2.98
N LEU A 32 -0.09 -10.16 -2.95
CA LEU A 32 0.29 -9.35 -1.79
C LEU A 32 -0.76 -8.29 -1.48
N ALA A 33 -1.22 -7.55 -2.49
CA ALA A 33 -2.27 -6.55 -2.35
C ALA A 33 -3.58 -7.19 -1.84
N SER A 34 -4.02 -8.30 -2.44
CA SER A 34 -5.20 -9.02 -1.96
C SER A 34 -5.03 -9.57 -0.54
N HIS A 35 -3.81 -9.89 -0.12
CA HIS A 35 -3.53 -10.33 1.25
C HIS A 35 -3.65 -9.16 2.26
N TRP A 36 -3.10 -8.00 1.92
CA TRP A 36 -3.23 -6.80 2.74
C TRP A 36 -4.66 -6.30 2.82
N GLU A 37 -5.40 -6.28 1.70
CA GLU A 37 -6.82 -5.89 1.69
C GLU A 37 -7.66 -6.80 2.58
N ARG A 38 -7.43 -8.12 2.55
CA ARG A 38 -8.13 -9.06 3.45
C ARG A 38 -7.79 -8.85 4.92
N SER A 39 -6.56 -8.41 5.22
CA SER A 39 -6.06 -8.30 6.60
C SER A 39 -6.40 -6.95 7.23
N TYR A 40 -6.36 -5.86 6.45
CA TYR A 40 -6.45 -4.49 6.96
C TYR A 40 -7.62 -3.69 6.36
N GLY A 41 -8.31 -4.24 5.37
CA GLY A 41 -9.33 -3.54 4.59
C GLY A 41 -8.74 -2.70 3.46
N HIS A 42 -9.60 -2.33 2.51
CA HIS A 42 -9.21 -1.61 1.31
C HIS A 42 -8.62 -0.21 1.62
N ALA A 43 -9.30 0.58 2.48
CA ALA A 43 -8.91 1.95 2.83
C ALA A 43 -7.55 2.09 3.53
N LYS A 44 -7.05 1.02 4.16
CA LYS A 44 -5.70 1.00 4.79
C LYS A 44 -4.63 0.42 3.88
N THR A 45 -5.04 -0.28 2.82
CA THR A 45 -4.13 -0.96 1.89
C THR A 45 -3.81 -0.08 0.70
N TRP A 46 -4.83 0.59 0.16
CA TRP A 46 -4.71 1.51 -0.96
C TRP A 46 -4.92 2.91 -0.46
N VAL A 47 -3.91 3.74 -0.73
CA VAL A 47 -3.91 5.15 -0.35
C VAL A 47 -3.68 5.95 -1.61
N SER A 48 -4.57 6.91 -1.87
CA SER A 48 -4.40 7.82 -2.99
C SER A 48 -3.27 8.79 -2.70
N TRP A 49 -2.49 9.13 -3.72
CA TRP A 49 -1.45 10.16 -3.59
C TRP A 49 -2.01 11.52 -3.15
N LYS A 50 -3.27 11.80 -3.49
CA LYS A 50 -3.95 13.04 -3.09
C LYS A 50 -4.11 13.11 -1.58
N ASP A 51 -4.57 12.02 -0.96
CA ASP A 51 -4.78 11.94 0.49
C ASP A 51 -3.47 12.07 1.27
N ILE A 52 -2.35 11.63 0.66
CA ILE A 52 -0.99 11.84 1.20
C ILE A 52 -0.62 13.32 1.20
N LEU A 53 -0.90 14.03 0.09
CA LEU A 53 -0.61 15.47 0.01
C LEU A 53 -1.50 16.28 0.95
N ASP A 54 -2.74 15.86 1.14
CA ASP A 54 -3.67 16.47 2.07
C ASP A 54 -3.34 16.13 3.54
N ALA A 55 -2.29 15.32 3.78
CA ALA A 55 -1.85 14.84 5.08
C ALA A 55 -2.95 14.10 5.87
N CYS A 56 -3.95 13.55 5.17
CA CYS A 56 -5.12 12.90 5.76
C CYS A 56 -4.90 11.41 6.06
N VAL A 57 -3.70 10.88 5.80
CA VAL A 57 -3.39 9.44 5.89
C VAL A 57 -2.08 9.20 6.61
N ASP A 58 -2.05 8.13 7.40
CA ASP A 58 -0.83 7.69 8.06
C ASP A 58 0.16 7.18 7.01
N VAL A 59 1.37 7.75 7.00
CA VAL A 59 2.47 7.30 6.15
C VAL A 59 3.62 6.77 7.01
N PRO A 60 4.54 5.98 6.46
CA PRO A 60 5.64 5.43 7.25
C PRO A 60 6.46 6.54 7.92
N GLY A 61 6.43 6.55 9.25
CA GLY A 61 7.14 7.53 10.08
C GLY A 61 6.38 8.83 10.36
N VAL A 62 5.18 9.04 9.81
CA VAL A 62 4.36 10.24 10.06
C VAL A 62 2.89 9.85 10.20
N MET A 63 2.28 10.17 11.34
CA MET A 63 0.84 10.00 11.55
C MET A 63 0.07 11.21 11.01
N ALA A 64 -1.11 10.97 10.44
CA ALA A 64 -2.03 12.03 10.04
C ALA A 64 -2.55 12.80 11.26
N PRO A 65 -2.86 14.11 11.12
CA PRO A 65 -3.52 14.88 12.16
C PRO A 65 -4.87 14.23 12.49
N ARG A 66 -5.07 13.81 13.75
CA ARG A 66 -6.37 13.31 14.20
C ARG A 66 -7.25 14.50 14.57
N PRO A 67 -8.50 14.57 14.10
CA PRO A 67 -9.44 15.57 14.60
C PRO A 67 -9.65 15.34 16.11
N ASN A 68 -9.58 16.43 16.87
CA ASN A 68 -9.85 16.46 18.32
C ASN A 68 -11.34 16.21 18.62
#